data_AF-A0A8T7I0H9-F1
#
_entry.id   AF-A0A8T7I0H9-F1
#
_cell.length_a   1.000
_cell.length_b   1.000
_cell.length_c   1.000
_cell.angle_alpha   90.00
_cell.angle_beta   90.00
_cell.angle_gamma   90.00
#
_symmetry.space_group_name_H-M   'P 1'
#
loop_
_entity.id
_entity.type
_entity.pdbx_description
1 polymer ?
#
loop_
_entity_poly.entity_id
_entity_poly.type
_entity_poly.pdbx_seq_one_letter_code
_entity_poly.pdbx_strand_id
1 'polypeptide(L)'
;LPILLANPKHGWVAALHAGWRGLADGIIEQLAEQVDIGAGTCAWIGPAISGPNFVVQRDVVDYFVATDSDYERFFQPFVGGYHGDLIGIARHKLATMAIAHYGGEHCTYADAERFYSYRRDGETGRMASLIWME
;
A
#
# COMPACT_ATOMS: atom_id res chain seq x y z
N LEU A 1 1.03 0.64 -4.66
CA LEU A 1 -0.25 0.80 -3.94
C LEU A 1 -0.52 2.29 -3.80
N PRO A 2 -1.54 2.87 -4.44
CA PRO A 2 -1.92 4.26 -4.18
C PRO A 2 -2.56 4.36 -2.79
N ILE A 3 -2.10 5.31 -1.98
CA ILE A 3 -2.72 5.66 -0.69
C ILE A 3 -2.98 7.15 -0.70
N LEU A 4 -4.23 7.55 -0.49
CA LEU A 4 -4.63 8.94 -0.34
C LEU A 4 -4.91 9.20 1.14
N LEU A 5 -4.36 10.28 1.69
CA LEU A 5 -4.58 10.67 3.08
C LEU A 5 -5.14 12.08 3.15
N ALA A 6 -5.99 12.34 4.14
CA ALA A 6 -6.53 13.65 4.40
C ALA A 6 -6.67 13.90 5.89
N ASN A 7 -6.38 15.13 6.31
CA ASN A 7 -6.84 15.65 7.59
C ASN A 7 -7.60 16.97 7.35
N PRO A 8 -8.94 16.93 7.33
CA PRO A 8 -9.76 18.12 7.14
C PRO A 8 -9.60 19.16 8.25
N LYS A 9 -9.24 18.75 9.47
CA LYS A 9 -9.06 19.68 10.60
C LYS A 9 -7.73 20.42 10.52
N HIS A 10 -6.70 19.74 10.02
CA HIS A 10 -5.34 20.28 9.94
C HIS A 10 -5.04 20.88 8.55
N GLY A 11 -5.98 20.78 7.61
CA GLY A 11 -5.91 21.47 6.33
C GLY A 11 -4.85 20.90 5.38
N TRP A 12 -4.72 19.58 5.31
CA TRP A 12 -3.80 18.94 4.37
C TRP A 12 -4.38 17.68 3.74
N VAL A 13 -3.89 17.37 2.54
CA VAL A 13 -4.10 16.12 1.81
C VAL A 13 -2.78 15.61 1.26
N ALA A 14 -2.65 14.30 1.09
CA ALA A 14 -1.45 13.68 0.53
C ALA A 14 -1.80 12.48 -0.36
N ALA A 15 -0.96 12.25 -1.37
CA ALA A 15 -1.03 11.07 -2.23
C ALA A 15 0.33 10.35 -2.22
N LEU A 16 0.32 9.07 -1.86
CA LEU A 16 1.52 8.24 -1.77
C LEU A 16 1.52 7.14 -2.83
N HIS A 17 2.65 6.97 -3.51
CA HIS A 17 2.93 5.79 -4.33
C HIS A 17 3.67 4.74 -3.48
N ALA A 18 2.92 3.90 -2.78
CA ALA A 18 3.45 2.91 -1.87
C ALA A 18 3.70 1.57 -2.59
N GLY A 19 4.74 1.51 -3.45
CA GLY A 19 5.25 0.22 -3.94
C GLY A 19 5.78 -0.63 -2.78
N TRP A 20 6.14 -1.90 -3.00
CA TRP A 20 6.64 -2.75 -1.91
C TRP A 20 7.88 -2.15 -1.23
N ARG A 21 8.83 -1.57 -2.01
CA ARG A 21 9.99 -0.86 -1.45
C ARG A 21 9.58 0.34 -0.63
N GLY A 22 8.72 1.21 -1.17
CA GLY A 22 8.23 2.38 -0.43
C GLY A 22 7.50 2.02 0.86
N LEU A 23 6.71 0.94 0.88
CA LEU A 23 6.10 0.45 2.12
C LEU A 23 7.15 -0.04 3.11
N ALA A 24 8.14 -0.80 2.65
CA ALA A 24 9.21 -1.29 3.51
C ALA A 24 10.07 -0.15 4.09
N ASP A 25 10.41 0.83 3.25
CA ASP A 25 11.21 2.01 3.61
C ASP A 25 10.44 3.05 4.44
N GLY A 26 9.16 2.78 4.75
CA GLY A 26 8.37 3.59 5.67
C GLY A 26 7.76 4.84 5.05
N ILE A 27 7.33 4.82 3.79
CA ILE A 27 6.76 6.00 3.11
C ILE A 27 5.55 6.62 3.85
N ILE A 28 4.78 5.81 4.60
CA ILE A 28 3.62 6.29 5.37
C ILE A 28 4.11 7.02 6.62
N GLU A 29 5.12 6.46 7.29
CA GLU A 29 5.78 7.00 8.46
C GLU A 29 6.53 8.30 8.11
N GLN A 30 7.22 8.34 6.98
CA GLN A 30 7.88 9.56 6.46
C GLN A 30 6.89 10.70 6.20
N LEU A 31 5.66 10.41 5.77
CA LEU A 31 4.61 11.44 5.70
C LEU A 31 4.24 11.92 7.10
N ALA A 32 4.08 11.01 8.06
CA ALA A 32 3.73 11.34 9.45
C ALA A 32 4.81 12.18 10.16
N GLU A 33 6.06 12.15 9.69
CA GLU A 33 7.12 13.06 10.16
C GLU A 33 7.00 14.48 9.59
N GLN A 34 6.33 14.66 8.45
CA GLN A 34 6.23 15.94 7.75
C GLN A 34 4.94 16.71 8.05
N VAL A 35 3.90 16.03 8.51
CA VAL A 35 2.60 16.63 8.79
C VAL A 35 2.10 16.21 10.16
N ASP A 36 1.30 17.08 10.78
CA ASP A 36 0.56 16.69 11.97
C ASP A 36 -0.58 15.74 11.57
N ILE A 37 -0.35 14.44 11.76
CA ILE A 37 -1.36 13.41 11.54
C ILE A 37 -2.59 13.72 12.39
N GLY A 38 -2.47 14.09 13.67
CA GLY A 38 -3.60 14.54 14.47
C GLY A 38 -4.82 13.60 14.55
N ALA A 39 -5.79 13.98 15.38
CA ALA A 39 -7.05 13.26 15.46
C ALA A 39 -7.93 13.55 14.24
N GLY A 40 -8.37 12.50 13.55
CA GLY A 40 -9.28 12.60 12.42
C GLY A 40 -8.62 12.50 11.04
N THR A 41 -7.31 12.19 10.97
CA THR A 41 -6.71 11.72 9.72
C THR A 41 -7.34 10.42 9.28
N CYS A 42 -7.67 10.35 7.99
CA CYS A 42 -8.11 9.13 7.35
C CYS A 42 -7.27 8.82 6.11
N ALA A 43 -7.25 7.55 5.73
CA ALA A 43 -6.59 7.06 4.54
C ALA A 43 -7.55 6.24 3.66
N TRP A 44 -7.41 6.38 2.36
CA TRP A 44 -8.01 5.51 1.37
C TRP A 44 -6.92 4.74 0.63
N ILE A 45 -7.04 3.42 0.64
CA ILE A 45 -6.16 2.50 -0.09
C ILE A 45 -6.82 2.20 -1.43
N GLY A 46 -6.18 2.62 -2.52
CA GLY A 46 -6.73 2.42 -3.85
C GLY A 46 -6.42 1.05 -4.46
N PRO A 47 -6.86 0.80 -5.71
CA PRO A 47 -6.64 -0.46 -6.41
C PRO A 47 -5.16 -0.82 -6.49
N ALA A 48 -4.82 -2.05 -6.12
CA ALA A 48 -3.47 -2.60 -6.26
C ALA A 48 -3.51 -4.10 -6.51
N ILE A 49 -2.36 -4.71 -6.75
CA ILE A 49 -2.27 -6.16 -6.87
C ILE A 49 -2.56 -6.82 -5.51
N SER A 50 -3.48 -7.78 -5.47
CA SER A 50 -3.83 -8.49 -4.24
C SER A 50 -2.80 -9.56 -3.88
N GLY A 51 -2.76 -9.97 -2.61
CA GLY A 51 -1.83 -10.99 -2.09
C GLY A 51 -1.72 -12.26 -2.95
N PRO A 52 -2.84 -12.92 -3.30
CA PRO A 52 -2.81 -14.11 -4.16
C PRO A 52 -2.18 -13.89 -5.55
N ASN A 53 -2.13 -12.65 -6.05
CA ASN A 53 -1.54 -12.32 -7.35
C ASN A 53 -0.14 -11.70 -7.24
N PHE A 54 0.26 -11.26 -6.05
CA PHE A 54 1.56 -10.67 -5.79
C PHE A 54 2.56 -11.72 -5.30
N VAL A 55 3.04 -12.53 -6.24
CA VAL A 55 4.15 -13.47 -5.97
C VAL A 55 5.47 -12.70 -5.96
N VAL A 56 6.29 -12.92 -4.92
CA VAL A 56 7.63 -12.38 -4.70
C VAL A 56 8.60 -13.47 -4.27
N GLN A 57 9.91 -13.18 -4.36
CA GLN A 57 10.96 -14.06 -3.87
C GLN A 57 11.35 -13.72 -2.44
N ARG A 58 12.20 -14.55 -1.83
CA ARG A 58 12.62 -14.41 -0.43
C ARG A 58 13.32 -13.09 -0.14
N ASP A 59 14.01 -12.50 -1.12
CA ASP A 59 14.66 -11.19 -1.00
C ASP A 59 13.70 -10.07 -0.59
N VAL A 60 12.48 -10.05 -1.13
CA VAL A 60 11.45 -9.09 -0.75
C VAL A 60 10.99 -9.34 0.69
N VAL A 61 10.79 -10.60 1.08
CA VAL A 61 10.39 -10.96 2.45
C VAL A 61 11.45 -10.53 3.45
N ASP A 62 12.71 -10.86 3.19
CA ASP A 62 13.86 -10.52 4.02
C ASP A 62 13.99 -9.00 4.17
N TYR A 63 13.72 -8.24 3.11
CA TYR A 63 13.77 -6.78 3.17
C TYR A 63 12.77 -6.21 4.18
N PHE A 64 11.53 -6.72 4.24
CA PHE A 64 10.56 -6.31 5.25
C PHE A 64 10.93 -6.79 6.65
N VAL A 65 11.34 -8.05 6.77
CA VAL A 65 11.69 -8.69 8.05
C VAL A 65 12.93 -8.07 8.70
N ALA A 66 13.84 -7.50 7.90
CA ALA A 66 15.00 -6.78 8.40
C ALA A 66 14.61 -5.54 9.24
N THR A 67 13.46 -4.94 8.98
CA THR A 67 12.93 -3.82 9.78
C THR A 67 12.14 -4.31 10.99
N ASP A 68 11.24 -5.29 10.79
CA ASP A 68 10.46 -5.91 11.85
C ASP A 68 10.07 -7.34 11.46
N SER A 69 10.40 -8.31 12.32
CA SER A 69 10.06 -9.72 12.11
C SER A 69 8.56 -10.00 12.01
N ASP A 70 7.69 -9.16 12.59
CA ASP A 70 6.23 -9.33 12.50
C ASP A 70 5.73 -9.20 11.04
N TYR A 71 6.51 -8.57 10.14
CA TYR A 71 6.13 -8.48 8.74
C TYR A 71 6.07 -9.84 8.03
N GLU A 72 6.75 -10.88 8.53
CA GLU A 72 6.74 -12.21 7.91
C GLU A 72 5.31 -12.77 7.76
N ARG A 73 4.39 -12.42 8.66
CA ARG A 73 2.98 -12.88 8.61
C ARG A 73 2.23 -12.43 7.35
N PHE A 74 2.69 -11.37 6.69
CA PHE A 74 2.10 -10.86 5.45
C PHE A 74 2.61 -11.58 4.20
N PHE A 75 3.50 -12.57 4.36
CA PHE A 75 4.08 -13.35 3.28
C PHE A 75 3.73 -14.83 3.46
N GLN A 76 2.76 -15.30 2.68
CA GLN A 76 2.34 -16.70 2.72
C GLN A 76 3.19 -17.52 1.74
N PRO A 77 3.83 -18.63 2.17
CA PRO A 77 4.60 -19.49 1.29
C PRO A 77 3.78 -19.98 0.09
N PHE A 78 4.37 -19.96 -1.10
CA PHE A 78 3.75 -20.41 -2.34
C PHE A 78 4.76 -21.16 -3.21
N VAL A 79 4.28 -22.04 -4.10
CA VAL A 79 5.16 -22.71 -5.06
C VAL A 79 5.81 -21.67 -5.96
N GLY A 80 7.13 -21.53 -5.87
CA GLY A 80 7.88 -20.53 -6.62
C GLY A 80 8.01 -19.16 -5.93
N GLY A 81 7.70 -19.05 -4.62
CA GLY A 81 7.98 -17.84 -3.83
C GLY A 81 7.04 -17.64 -2.65
N TYR A 82 6.54 -16.42 -2.50
CA TYR A 82 5.61 -16.02 -1.45
C TYR A 82 4.51 -15.15 -2.03
N HIS A 83 3.27 -15.34 -1.58
CA HIS A 83 2.21 -14.36 -1.77
C HIS A 83 2.38 -13.24 -0.75
N GLY A 84 2.71 -12.03 -1.21
CA GLY A 84 2.88 -10.86 -0.34
C GLY A 84 1.62 -10.00 -0.25
N ASP A 85 1.17 -9.68 0.95
CA ASP A 85 -0.01 -8.83 1.18
C ASP A 85 0.37 -7.36 1.41
N LEU A 86 0.60 -6.61 0.33
CA LEU A 86 0.89 -5.18 0.41
C LEU A 86 -0.25 -4.35 1.03
N ILE A 87 -1.49 -4.78 0.85
CA ILE A 87 -2.67 -4.08 1.38
C ILE A 87 -2.72 -4.31 2.90
N GLY A 88 -2.50 -5.55 3.35
CA GLY A 88 -2.38 -5.89 4.77
C GLY A 88 -1.24 -5.12 5.46
N ILE A 89 -0.07 -5.02 4.83
CA ILE A 89 1.06 -4.23 5.34
C ILE A 89 0.68 -2.75 5.49
N ALA A 90 0.07 -2.16 4.47
CA ALA A 90 -0.36 -0.76 4.54
C ALA A 90 -1.42 -0.53 5.63
N ARG A 91 -2.41 -1.42 5.74
CA ARG A 91 -3.43 -1.37 6.81
C ARG A 91 -2.80 -1.46 8.20
N HIS A 92 -1.82 -2.34 8.36
CA HIS A 92 -1.10 -2.48 9.62
C HIS A 92 -0.36 -1.20 9.99
N LYS A 93 0.43 -0.62 9.08
CA LYS A 93 1.14 0.65 9.28
C LYS A 93 0.19 1.82 9.57
N LEU A 94 -0.94 1.90 8.88
CA LEU A 94 -1.94 2.94 9.16
C LEU A 94 -2.55 2.75 10.56
N ALA A 95 -2.85 1.50 10.95
CA ALA A 95 -3.43 1.18 12.24
C ALA A 95 -2.47 1.45 13.42
N THR A 96 -1.17 1.18 13.27
CA THR A 96 -0.18 1.47 14.33
C THR A 96 -0.05 2.97 14.61
N MET A 97 -0.36 3.81 13.63
CA MET A 97 -0.41 5.27 13.76
C MET A 97 -1.82 5.80 14.09
N ALA A 98 -2.76 4.93 14.44
CA ALA A 98 -4.16 5.27 14.73
C ALA A 98 -4.90 6.00 13.58
N ILE A 99 -4.47 5.79 12.33
CA ILE A 99 -5.16 6.33 11.16
C ILE A 99 -6.29 5.39 10.74
N ALA A 100 -7.51 5.93 10.69
CA ALA A 100 -8.66 5.24 10.13
C ALA A 100 -8.44 5.01 8.63
N HIS A 101 -8.69 3.80 8.15
CA HIS A 101 -8.42 3.44 6.76
C HIS A 101 -9.59 2.70 6.11
N TYR A 102 -9.76 2.95 4.81
CA TYR A 102 -10.82 2.40 3.97
C TYR A 102 -10.22 1.94 2.64
N GLY A 103 -10.97 1.15 1.88
CA GLY A 103 -10.53 0.69 0.57
C GLY A 103 -9.66 -0.57 0.62
N GLY A 104 -8.98 -0.84 -0.50
CA GLY A 104 -8.12 -2.01 -0.68
C GLY A 104 -8.85 -3.28 -1.07
N GLU A 105 -10.06 -3.18 -1.64
CA GLU A 105 -10.87 -4.35 -2.06
C GLU A 105 -10.60 -4.74 -3.53
N HIS A 106 -10.03 -3.85 -4.34
CA HIS A 106 -9.82 -4.07 -5.77
C HIS A 106 -8.45 -4.66 -6.08
N CYS A 107 -8.43 -5.71 -6.92
CA CYS A 107 -7.21 -6.30 -7.45
C CYS A 107 -6.94 -5.84 -8.89
N THR A 108 -5.88 -5.07 -9.12
CA THR A 108 -5.53 -4.60 -10.48
C THR A 108 -5.16 -5.74 -11.43
N TYR A 109 -4.61 -6.83 -10.90
CA TYR A 109 -4.24 -8.00 -11.71
C TYR A 109 -5.46 -8.82 -12.14
N ALA A 110 -6.40 -9.09 -11.23
CA ALA A 110 -7.53 -9.97 -11.49
C ALA A 110 -8.64 -9.30 -12.31
N ASP A 111 -8.71 -7.97 -12.30
CA ASP A 111 -9.81 -7.21 -12.88
C ASP A 111 -9.33 -6.41 -14.09
N ALA A 112 -9.19 -7.13 -15.21
CA ALA A 112 -8.65 -6.59 -16.45
C ALA A 112 -9.59 -5.60 -17.16
N GLU A 113 -10.89 -5.65 -16.88
CA GLU A 113 -11.88 -4.74 -17.47
C GLU A 113 -11.74 -3.31 -16.90
N ARG A 114 -11.31 -3.20 -15.63
CA ARG A 114 -11.25 -1.91 -14.92
C ARG A 114 -9.84 -1.35 -14.76
N PHE A 115 -8.81 -2.19 -14.77
CA PHE A 115 -7.45 -1.76 -14.40
C PHE A 115 -6.35 -2.29 -15.33
N TYR A 116 -5.39 -1.41 -15.64
CA TYR A 116 -4.09 -1.85 -16.15
C TYR A 116 -3.31 -2.59 -15.07
N SER A 117 -2.51 -3.59 -15.46
CA SER A 117 -1.63 -4.31 -14.55
C SER A 117 -0.31 -4.66 -15.22
N TYR A 118 0.77 -4.03 -14.77
CA TYR A 118 2.13 -4.36 -15.24
C TYR A 118 2.48 -5.84 -15.01
N ARG A 119 2.00 -6.43 -13.90
CA ARG A 119 2.25 -7.84 -13.59
C ARG A 119 1.56 -8.79 -14.58
N ARG A 120 0.42 -8.39 -15.13
CA ARG A 120 -0.37 -9.18 -16.09
C ARG A 120 0.10 -8.94 -17.53
N ASP A 121 0.26 -7.68 -17.90
CA ASP A 121 0.36 -7.25 -19.31
C ASP A 121 1.77 -6.78 -19.71
N GLY A 122 2.67 -6.57 -18.74
CA GLY A 122 3.99 -5.97 -19.00
C GLY A 122 3.87 -4.51 -19.41
N GLU A 123 4.20 -4.19 -20.66
CA GLU A 123 4.06 -2.84 -21.20
C GLU A 123 2.57 -2.51 -21.42
N THR A 124 2.03 -1.62 -20.58
CA THR A 124 0.59 -1.28 -20.53
C THR A 124 0.40 0.15 -20.03
N GLY A 125 -0.85 0.62 -19.95
CA GLY A 125 -1.21 1.95 -19.44
C GLY A 125 -0.94 2.14 -17.94
N ARG A 126 -1.30 3.32 -17.42
CA ARG A 126 -1.20 3.66 -16.00
C ARG A 126 -2.50 4.33 -15.54
N MET A 127 -2.88 4.05 -14.30
CA MET A 127 -3.96 4.77 -13.63
C MET A 127 -3.37 5.78 -12.64
N ALA A 128 -4.18 6.75 -12.25
CA ALA A 128 -3.84 7.72 -11.22
C ALA A 128 -4.93 7.74 -10.14
N SER A 129 -4.53 8.03 -8.91
CA SER A 129 -5.41 8.36 -7.79
C SER A 129 -5.07 9.78 -7.37
N LEU A 130 -6.08 10.64 -7.28
CA LEU A 130 -5.91 12.08 -7.04
C LEU A 130 -6.69 12.51 -5.81
N ILE A 131 -6.15 13.49 -5.10
CA ILE A 131 -6.78 14.18 -3.98
C ILE A 131 -6.34 15.63 -3.99
N TRP A 132 -7.24 16.55 -3.65
CA TRP A 132 -6.97 17.99 -3.55
C TRP A 132 -7.85 18.61 -2.48
N MET A 133 -7.52 19.84 -2.09
CA MET A 133 -8.39 20.71 -1.30
C MET A 133 -9.03 21.73 -2.24
N GLU A 134 -10.31 22.01 -2.06
CA GLU A 134 -11.05 23.05 -2.79
C GLU A 134 -10.92 24.42 -2.13
#